data_AF-A0A2E3XVG9-F1
#
_entry.id   AF-A0A2E3XVG9-F1
#
_cell.length_a   1.000
_cell.length_b   1.000
_cell.length_c   1.000
_cell.angle_alpha   90.00
_cell.angle_beta   90.00
_cell.angle_gamma   90.00
#
_symmetry.space_group_name_H-M   'P 1'
#
loop_
_entity.id
_entity.type
_entity.pdbx_description
1 polymer ?
#
loop_
_entity_poly.entity_id
_entity_poly.type
_entity_poly.pdbx_seq_one_letter_code
_entity_poly.pdbx_strand_id
1 'polypeptide(L)'
;MEKNSDWKLKFNEIFQICQGELKKTTDIGKKMLSASKTNSTLNESYEELGRMVTRALNDNEIEWENPRVQEILKTIEGCKKDLEKMEEEVNDIRFSDEKTSDPEANEDVDNPKEK
;
A
#
# COMPACT_ATOMS: atom_id res chain seq x y z
N MET A 1 6.67 -48.76 4.26
CA MET A 1 7.69 -47.68 4.18
C MET A 1 7.05 -46.28 4.06
N GLU A 2 5.81 -46.07 4.52
CA GLU A 2 5.03 -44.85 4.16
C GLU A 2 5.13 -43.69 5.17
N LYS A 3 5.42 -43.96 6.46
CA LYS A 3 5.47 -42.92 7.52
C LYS A 3 6.53 -41.83 7.31
N ASN A 4 7.58 -42.09 6.53
CA ASN A 4 8.66 -41.12 6.29
C ASN A 4 8.31 -40.06 5.21
N SER A 5 7.25 -40.27 4.44
CA SER A 5 6.83 -39.35 3.38
C SER A 5 5.96 -38.21 3.94
N ASP A 6 5.02 -38.53 4.82
CA ASP A 6 4.02 -37.57 5.31
C ASP A 6 4.63 -36.46 6.19
N TRP A 7 5.62 -36.77 7.03
CA TRP A 7 6.25 -35.75 7.87
C TRP A 7 7.11 -34.79 7.04
N LYS A 8 7.75 -35.29 5.97
CA LYS A 8 8.50 -34.46 5.02
C LYS A 8 7.58 -33.54 4.24
N LEU A 9 6.41 -34.02 3.83
CA LEU A 9 5.39 -33.21 3.17
C LEU A 9 4.89 -32.09 4.10
N LYS A 10 4.55 -32.42 5.36
CA LYS A 10 4.14 -31.42 6.36
C LYS A 10 5.24 -30.40 6.67
N PHE A 11 6.50 -30.84 6.76
CA PHE A 11 7.63 -29.93 6.97
C PHE A 11 7.82 -28.98 5.77
N ASN A 12 7.76 -29.51 4.55
CA ASN A 12 7.84 -28.70 3.35
C ASN A 12 6.70 -27.68 3.27
N GLU A 13 5.47 -28.07 3.64
CA GLU A 13 4.31 -27.17 3.69
C GLU A 13 4.52 -26.03 4.71
N ILE A 14 4.93 -26.35 5.94
CA ILE A 14 5.24 -25.34 6.97
C ILE A 14 6.36 -24.40 6.50
N PHE A 15 7.41 -24.95 5.89
CA PHE A 15 8.52 -24.15 5.38
C PHE A 15 8.07 -23.19 4.27
N GLN A 16 7.23 -23.64 3.35
CA GLN A 16 6.68 -22.79 2.27
C GLN A 16 5.79 -21.68 2.83
N ILE A 17 4.93 -21.97 3.81
CA ILE A 17 4.09 -20.96 4.48
C ILE A 17 4.98 -19.91 5.16
N CYS A 18 5.94 -20.34 5.97
CA CYS A 18 6.86 -19.43 6.65
C CYS A 18 7.66 -18.56 5.67
N GLN A 19 8.10 -19.14 4.54
CA GLN A 19 8.83 -18.40 3.51
C GLN A 19 7.93 -17.35 2.84
N GLY A 20 6.66 -17.69 2.57
CA GLY A 20 5.66 -16.76 2.05
C GLY A 20 5.40 -15.60 3.00
N GLU A 21 5.14 -15.89 4.28
CA GLU A 21 4.87 -14.89 5.32
C GLU A 21 6.08 -13.98 5.59
N LEU A 22 7.29 -14.54 5.61
CA LEU A 22 8.52 -13.76 5.78
C LEU A 22 8.74 -12.79 4.62
N LYS A 23 8.45 -13.23 3.39
CA LYS A 23 8.53 -12.38 2.20
C LYS A 23 7.51 -11.25 2.26
N LYS A 24 6.24 -11.55 2.53
CA LYS A 24 5.17 -10.55 2.69
C LYS A 24 5.52 -9.52 3.76
N THR A 25 5.95 -9.99 4.93
CA THR A 25 6.36 -9.11 6.05
C THR A 25 7.51 -8.19 5.65
N THR A 26 8.51 -8.71 4.93
CA THR A 26 9.65 -7.92 4.45
C THR A 26 9.21 -6.86 3.44
N ASP A 27 8.33 -7.20 2.52
CA ASP A 27 7.86 -6.28 1.49
C ASP A 27 6.95 -5.18 2.07
N ILE A 28 6.08 -5.53 3.03
CA ILE A 28 5.33 -4.56 3.85
C ILE A 28 6.29 -3.65 4.60
N GLY A 29 7.30 -4.22 5.27
CA GLY A 29 8.29 -3.45 6.04
C GLY A 29 9.04 -2.43 5.19
N LYS A 30 9.46 -2.80 3.96
CA LYS A 30 10.08 -1.85 3.01
C LYS A 30 9.13 -0.71 2.66
N LYS A 31 7.85 -1.00 2.39
CA LYS A 31 6.84 0.02 2.08
C LYS A 31 6.58 0.93 3.26
N MET A 32 6.49 0.39 4.49
CA MET A 32 6.34 1.20 5.70
C MET A 32 7.53 2.14 5.95
N LEU A 33 8.77 1.70 5.66
CA LEU A 33 9.94 2.57 5.75
C LEU A 33 9.87 3.72 4.74
N SER A 34 9.49 3.43 3.50
CA SER A 34 9.26 4.47 2.48
C SER A 34 8.13 5.42 2.90
N ALA A 35 7.01 4.89 3.37
CA ALA A 35 5.88 5.67 3.86
C ALA A 35 6.28 6.56 5.04
N SER A 36 7.09 6.06 5.97
CA SER A 36 7.61 6.85 7.08
C SER A 36 8.43 8.04 6.58
N LYS A 37 9.30 7.84 5.58
CA LYS A 37 10.08 8.93 4.99
C LYS A 37 9.18 9.94 4.27
N THR A 38 8.26 9.47 3.43
CA THR A 38 7.32 10.33 2.70
C THR A 38 6.42 11.13 3.65
N ASN A 39 5.96 10.53 4.75
CA ASN A 39 5.17 11.21 5.76
C ASN A 39 5.97 12.31 6.49
N SER A 40 7.26 12.08 6.80
CA SER A 40 8.13 13.14 7.33
C SER A 40 8.26 14.30 6.35
N THR A 41 8.50 14.02 5.06
CA THR A 41 8.57 15.06 4.02
C THR A 41 7.26 15.82 3.87
N LEU A 42 6.11 15.14 3.97
CA LEU A 42 4.80 15.78 3.95
C LEU A 42 4.63 16.75 5.12
N ASN A 43 4.98 16.31 6.34
CA ASN A 43 4.90 17.15 7.53
C ASN A 43 5.83 18.37 7.43
N GLU A 44 7.09 18.16 7.04
CA GLU A 44 8.07 19.23 6.82
C GLU A 44 7.58 20.27 5.79
N SER A 45 6.95 19.80 4.70
CA SER A 45 6.39 20.67 3.66
C SER A 45 5.22 21.51 4.17
N TYR A 46 4.33 20.91 4.97
CA TYR A 46 3.24 21.66 5.61
C TYR A 46 3.75 22.69 6.61
N GLU A 47 4.77 22.34 7.40
CA GLU A 47 5.39 23.29 8.31
C GLU A 47 6.09 24.43 7.58
N GLU A 48 6.79 24.15 6.48
CA GLU A 48 7.42 25.18 5.65
C GLU A 48 6.37 26.15 5.09
N LEU A 49 5.28 25.62 4.54
CA LEU A 49 4.17 26.42 4.05
C LEU A 49 3.56 27.28 5.17
N GLY A 50 3.30 26.69 6.35
CA GLY A 50 2.77 27.42 7.50
C GLY A 50 3.70 28.54 7.98
N ARG A 51 5.02 28.28 8.00
CA ARG A 51 6.03 29.31 8.32
C ARG A 51 6.03 30.45 7.30
N MET A 52 5.90 30.14 6.01
CA MET A 52 5.82 31.15 4.95
C MET A 52 4.57 32.02 5.10
N VAL A 53 3.39 31.39 5.29
CA VAL A 53 2.13 32.10 5.49
C VAL A 53 2.18 32.98 6.74
N THR A 54 2.76 32.49 7.84
CA THR A 54 2.90 33.26 9.08
C THR A 54 3.76 34.51 8.87
N ARG A 55 4.87 34.40 8.14
CA ARG A 55 5.72 35.55 7.80
C ARG A 55 4.99 36.55 6.92
N ALA A 56 4.37 36.07 5.84
CA ALA A 56 3.58 36.88 4.92
C ALA A 56 2.45 37.65 5.62
N LEU A 57 1.77 37.02 6.60
CA LEU A 57 0.75 37.68 7.41
C LEU A 57 1.31 38.77 8.31
N ASN A 58 2.47 38.54 8.95
CA ASN A 58 3.12 39.54 9.79
C ASN A 58 3.61 40.75 8.98
N ASP A 59 4.06 40.50 7.75
CA ASP A 59 4.57 41.52 6.84
C ASP A 59 3.44 42.20 6.03
N ASN A 60 2.18 41.74 6.16
CA ASN A 60 1.00 42.14 5.37
C ASN A 60 1.19 41.95 3.83
N GLU A 61 2.08 41.04 3.43
CA GLU A 61 2.39 40.75 2.02
C GLU A 61 2.17 39.27 1.74
N ILE A 62 0.92 38.90 1.39
CA ILE A 62 0.58 37.53 1.02
C ILE A 62 0.63 37.35 -0.49
N GLU A 63 1.71 36.75 -0.97
CA GLU A 63 1.88 36.37 -2.37
C GLU A 63 1.67 34.85 -2.57
N TRP A 64 0.46 34.45 -2.96
CA TRP A 64 0.13 33.06 -3.25
C TRP A 64 0.73 32.54 -4.57
N GLU A 65 1.11 33.45 -5.45
CA GLU A 65 1.79 33.15 -6.73
C GLU A 65 3.30 32.94 -6.56
N ASN A 66 3.81 32.99 -5.33
CA ASN A 66 5.22 32.74 -5.06
C ASN A 66 5.62 31.34 -5.59
N PRO A 67 6.64 31.23 -6.47
CA PRO A 67 7.07 29.96 -7.06
C PRO A 67 7.40 28.89 -6.02
N ARG A 68 7.92 29.29 -4.86
CA ARG A 68 8.24 28.36 -3.76
C ARG A 68 6.98 27.78 -3.12
N VAL A 69 5.91 28.57 -2.97
CA VAL A 69 4.62 28.08 -2.46
C VAL A 69 4.05 27.02 -3.41
N GLN A 70 4.11 27.26 -4.72
CA GLN A 70 3.66 26.30 -5.72
C GLN A 70 4.47 25.00 -5.71
N GLU A 71 5.79 25.08 -5.52
CA GLU A 71 6.66 23.91 -5.38
C GLU A 71 6.32 23.07 -4.13
N ILE A 72 6.08 23.75 -2.99
CA ILE A 72 5.70 23.08 -1.74
C ILE A 72 4.33 22.41 -1.90
N LEU A 73 3.35 23.08 -2.49
CA LEU A 73 2.02 22.50 -2.76
C LEU A 73 2.11 21.28 -3.67
N LYS A 74 2.95 21.33 -4.70
CA LYS A 74 3.20 20.18 -5.58
C LYS A 74 3.84 19.02 -4.83
N THR A 75 4.80 19.31 -3.93
CA THR A 75 5.42 18.30 -3.07
C THR A 75 4.41 17.65 -2.14
N ILE A 76 3.56 18.44 -1.48
CA ILE A 76 2.48 17.96 -0.62
C ILE A 76 1.55 17.01 -1.40
N GLU A 77 1.13 17.41 -2.59
CA GLU A 77 0.25 16.59 -3.43
C GLU A 77 0.92 15.30 -3.90
N GLY A 78 2.21 15.36 -4.24
CA GLY A 78 3.01 14.17 -4.57
C GLY A 78 3.10 13.20 -3.39
N CYS A 79 3.46 13.70 -2.21
CA CYS A 79 3.56 12.88 -1.01
C CYS A 79 2.23 12.22 -0.63
N LYS A 80 1.09 12.92 -0.79
CA LYS A 80 -0.24 12.34 -0.55
C LYS A 80 -0.52 11.16 -1.47
N LYS A 81 -0.31 11.33 -2.78
CA LYS A 81 -0.50 10.27 -3.77
C LYS A 81 0.42 9.08 -3.51
N ASP A 82 1.67 9.35 -3.14
CA ASP A 82 2.62 8.30 -2.81
C ASP A 82 2.18 7.51 -1.57
N LEU A 83 1.68 8.19 -0.53
CA LEU A 83 1.15 7.55 0.68
C LEU A 83 -0.09 6.70 0.38
N GLU A 84 -1.04 7.23 -0.39
CA GLU A 84 -2.24 6.49 -0.83
C GLU A 84 -1.86 5.25 -1.63
N LYS A 85 -0.95 5.37 -2.59
CA LYS A 85 -0.44 4.24 -3.36
C LYS A 85 0.27 3.21 -2.48
N MET A 86 1.08 3.65 -1.51
CA MET A 86 1.74 2.72 -0.59
C MET A 86 0.73 1.97 0.29
N GLU A 87 -0.37 2.62 0.68
CA GLU A 87 -1.47 1.99 1.41
C GLU A 87 -2.16 0.92 0.56
N GLU A 88 -2.50 1.23 -0.70
CA GLU A 88 -3.03 0.25 -1.67
C GLU A 88 -2.10 -0.95 -1.83
N GLU A 89 -0.81 -0.71 -2.05
CA GLU A 89 0.19 -1.77 -2.25
C GLU A 89 0.38 -2.63 -1.00
N VAL A 90 0.29 -2.08 0.21
CA VAL A 90 0.33 -2.85 1.46
C VAL A 90 -0.94 -3.69 1.62
N ASN A 91 -2.09 -3.11 1.30
CA ASN A 91 -3.38 -3.79 1.32
C ASN A 91 -3.38 -4.99 0.36
N ASP A 92 -2.86 -4.81 -0.84
CA ASP A 92 -2.73 -5.87 -1.83
C ASP A 92 -1.83 -7.02 -1.38
N ILE A 93 -0.71 -6.73 -0.70
CA ILE A 93 0.17 -7.78 -0.14
C ILE A 93 -0.50 -8.51 1.02
N ARG A 94 -1.24 -7.78 1.86
CA ARG A 94 -1.90 -8.34 3.04
C ARG A 94 -3.05 -9.28 2.68
N PHE A 95 -3.81 -8.93 1.64
CA PHE A 95 -5.01 -9.64 1.21
C PHE A 95 -4.83 -10.41 -0.10
N SER A 96 -3.58 -10.65 -0.53
CA SER A 96 -3.25 -11.37 -1.77
C SER A 96 -3.87 -12.77 -1.83
N ASP A 97 -4.07 -13.40 -0.68
CA ASP A 97 -4.55 -14.78 -0.58
C ASP A 97 -6.08 -14.88 -0.54
N GLU A 98 -6.79 -13.78 -0.25
CA GLU A 98 -8.25 -13.75 -0.20
C GLU A 98 -8.88 -13.50 -1.58
N LYS A 99 -8.17 -12.82 -2.49
CA LYS A 99 -8.65 -12.43 -3.83
C LYS A 99 -8.85 -13.58 -4.83
N THR A 100 -8.49 -14.82 -4.49
CA THR A 100 -8.65 -16.01 -5.34
C THR A 100 -9.87 -16.87 -4.96
N SER A 101 -10.71 -16.41 -4.03
CA SER A 101 -11.83 -17.19 -3.48
C SER A 101 -13.23 -16.67 -3.83
N ASP A 102 -13.37 -15.92 -4.94
CA ASP A 102 -14.69 -15.70 -5.54
C ASP A 102 -15.05 -16.89 -6.45
N PRO A 103 -16.09 -17.69 -6.12
CA PRO A 103 -16.58 -18.73 -7.00
C PRO A 103 -17.29 -18.06 -8.19
N GLU A 104 -16.80 -18.30 -9.41
CA GLU A 104 -17.55 -17.99 -10.61
C GLU A 104 -18.96 -18.58 -10.52
N ALA A 105 -19.90 -17.73 -10.90
CA ALA A 105 -21.32 -17.92 -10.84
C ALA A 105 -21.78 -19.27 -11.42
N ASN A 106 -22.72 -19.90 -10.72
CA ASN A 106 -23.64 -20.85 -11.33
C ASN A 106 -24.36 -20.16 -12.49
N GLU A 107 -23.98 -20.48 -13.73
CA GLU A 107 -24.91 -20.38 -14.86
C GLU A 107 -25.58 -21.74 -15.03
N ASP A 108 -26.79 -21.82 -14.47
CA ASP A 108 -27.82 -22.73 -14.93
C ASP A 108 -27.99 -22.58 -16.45
N VAL A 109 -27.54 -23.56 -17.23
CA VAL A 109 -27.97 -23.73 -18.62
C VAL A 109 -28.44 -25.17 -18.82
N ASP A 110 -29.74 -25.31 -18.58
CA ASP A 110 -30.72 -26.02 -19.40
C ASP A 110 -30.41 -27.46 -19.84
N ASN A 111 -31.09 -28.38 -19.18
CA ASN A 111 -31.23 -29.77 -19.59
C ASN A 111 -32.55 -29.92 -20.37
N PRO A 112 -32.56 -30.13 -21.69
CA PRO A 112 -33.71 -30.69 -22.36
C PRO A 112 -33.58 -32.21 -22.41
N LYS A 113 -34.41 -32.87 -21.59
CA LYS A 113 -34.83 -34.26 -21.85
C LYS A 113 -35.61 -34.32 -23.17
N GLU A 114 -35.63 -35.54 -23.72
CA GLU A 114 -36.57 -36.11 -24.70
C GLU A 114 -36.18 -36.04 -26.19
N LYS A 115 -35.71 -37.18 -26.73
CA LYS A 115 -36.59 -38.23 -27.27
C LYS A 115 -35.90 -39.59 -27.33
#